data_AF-A0A6I2G0I8-F1
#
_entry.id   AF-A0A6I2G0I8-F1
#
_cell.length_a   1.000
_cell.length_b   1.000
_cell.length_c   1.000
_cell.angle_alpha   90.00
_cell.angle_beta   90.00
_cell.angle_gamma   90.00
#
_symmetry.space_group_name_H-M   'P 1'
#
loop_
_entity.id
_entity.type
_entity.pdbx_description
1 polymer ?
#
loop_
_entity_poly.entity_id
_entity_poly.type
_entity_poly.pdbx_seq_one_letter_code
_entity_poly.pdbx_strand_id
1 'polypeptide(L)'
;MINTGTAEAWPGVNWCSFSFTYSYPTVLPPSIESYGKASCTTPPSEHVGTLALEYQDGGQWMVGSISNPYTDIPNPEVDYKVSAACYNGTWRMTVRIRGTDSKGPFSYDEHSDTKTVTTCENRR
;
A
#
# COMPACT_ATOMS: atom_id res chain seq x y z
N MET A 1 3.74 -4.30 -17.37
CA MET A 1 4.61 -4.85 -16.30
C MET A 1 3.95 -4.49 -14.98
N ILE A 2 3.49 -5.48 -14.24
CA ILE A 2 3.03 -5.28 -12.85
C ILE A 2 4.31 -5.01 -12.07
N ASN A 3 4.43 -3.84 -11.44
CA ASN A 3 5.59 -3.52 -10.63
C ASN A 3 5.46 -4.32 -9.33
N THR A 4 5.87 -5.59 -9.36
CA THR A 4 5.99 -6.42 -8.18
C THR A 4 7.27 -5.99 -7.47
N GLY A 5 7.17 -4.94 -6.65
CA GLY A 5 8.17 -4.70 -5.63
C GLY A 5 8.21 -5.93 -4.73
N THR A 6 9.25 -6.75 -4.86
CA THR A 6 9.56 -7.73 -3.83
C THR A 6 10.16 -6.96 -2.67
N ALA A 7 9.34 -6.70 -1.66
CA ALA A 7 9.77 -6.14 -0.39
C ALA A 7 10.71 -7.14 0.30
N GLU A 8 12.02 -7.00 0.09
CA GLU A 8 13.01 -7.69 0.92
C GLU A 8 13.30 -6.80 2.14
N ALA A 9 12.74 -7.17 3.30
CA ALA A 9 13.19 -6.60 4.56
C ALA A 9 14.66 -7.00 4.75
N TRP A 10 15.64 -6.15 4.41
CA TRP A 10 17.08 -6.43 4.52
C TRP A 10 17.57 -7.71 3.76
N PRO A 11 18.87 -7.80 3.42
CA PRO A 11 19.42 -9.06 2.92
C PRO A 11 19.25 -10.15 3.99
N GLY A 12 18.36 -11.11 3.74
CA GLY A 12 18.14 -12.28 4.59
C GLY A 12 16.96 -12.21 5.58
N VAL A 13 15.92 -11.40 5.31
CA VAL A 13 14.64 -11.44 6.04
C VAL A 13 13.47 -11.63 5.05
N ASN A 14 13.44 -12.80 4.39
CA ASN A 14 12.42 -13.19 3.40
C ASN A 14 11.06 -13.58 3.99
N TRP A 15 10.69 -13.05 5.17
CA TRP A 15 9.54 -13.61 5.87
C TRP A 15 8.23 -12.96 5.49
N CYS A 16 8.20 -11.65 5.23
CA CYS A 16 6.98 -10.93 4.87
C CYS A 16 7.13 -10.24 3.52
N SER A 17 6.17 -10.43 2.63
CA SER A 17 6.08 -9.73 1.35
C SER A 17 4.86 -8.82 1.33
N PHE A 18 5.00 -7.69 0.64
CA PHE A 18 3.87 -6.89 0.20
C PHE A 18 3.98 -6.68 -1.31
N SER A 19 2.85 -6.69 -2.00
CA SER A 19 2.78 -6.31 -3.41
C SER A 19 1.50 -5.52 -3.68
N PHE A 20 1.58 -4.51 -4.55
CA PHE A 20 0.39 -3.87 -5.07
C PHE A 20 -0.23 -4.74 -6.15
N THR A 21 -1.55 -4.88 -6.14
CA THR A 21 -2.28 -5.62 -7.17
C THR A 21 -2.18 -4.93 -8.54
N TYR A 22 -2.01 -3.60 -8.55
CA TYR A 22 -1.86 -2.78 -9.73
C TYR A 22 -0.64 -1.87 -9.61
N SER A 23 -0.09 -1.37 -10.73
CA SER A 23 1.06 -0.46 -10.69
C SER A 23 0.71 0.96 -10.23
N TYR A 24 -0.57 1.34 -10.21
CA TYR A 24 -1.06 2.65 -9.81
C TYR A 24 -2.51 2.56 -9.30
N PRO A 25 -3.04 3.58 -8.58
CA PRO A 25 -4.42 3.56 -8.08
C PRO A 25 -5.48 3.40 -9.18
N THR A 26 -6.51 2.60 -8.90
CA THR A 26 -7.64 2.43 -9.80
C THR A 26 -8.64 3.56 -9.59
N VAL A 27 -8.95 4.29 -10.66
CA VAL A 27 -9.94 5.38 -10.63
C VAL A 27 -11.30 4.82 -11.03
N LEU A 28 -12.23 4.75 -10.08
CA LEU A 28 -13.59 4.25 -10.26
C LEU A 28 -14.55 5.29 -9.68
N PRO A 29 -14.88 6.37 -10.45
CA PRO A 29 -15.79 7.40 -9.97
C PRO A 29 -17.03 6.78 -9.31
N PRO A 30 -17.40 7.22 -8.09
CA PRO A 30 -16.95 8.44 -7.40
C PRO A 30 -15.70 8.26 -6.50
N SER A 31 -14.95 7.17 -6.66
CA SER A 31 -13.85 6.75 -5.78
C SER A 31 -12.52 6.51 -6.50
N ILE A 32 -11.45 6.50 -5.73
CA ILE A 32 -10.14 5.98 -6.12
C ILE A 32 -9.81 4.85 -5.15
N GLU A 33 -9.31 3.75 -5.67
CA GLU A 33 -9.07 2.54 -4.89
C GLU A 33 -7.63 2.06 -5.04
N SER A 34 -7.10 1.50 -3.96
CA SER A 34 -5.82 0.82 -3.92
C SER A 34 -6.01 -0.58 -3.37
N TYR A 35 -5.24 -1.51 -3.95
CA TYR A 35 -5.29 -2.92 -3.67
C TYR A 35 -3.87 -3.42 -3.47
N GLY A 36 -3.66 -4.22 -2.44
CA GLY A 36 -2.40 -4.88 -2.22
C GLY A 36 -2.57 -6.20 -1.49
N LYS A 37 -1.51 -6.98 -1.51
CA LYS A 37 -1.44 -8.31 -0.94
C LYS A 37 -0.27 -8.36 0.01
N ALA A 38 -0.49 -8.88 1.20
CA ALA A 38 0.60 -9.18 2.12
C ALA A 38 0.58 -10.65 2.52
N SER A 39 1.76 -11.23 2.66
CA SER A 39 1.92 -12.59 3.18
C SER A 39 3.13 -12.64 4.09
N CYS A 40 3.07 -13.49 5.12
CA CYS A 40 4.25 -13.80 5.92
C CYS A 40 4.42 -15.31 6.09
N THR A 41 5.58 -15.86 5.72
CA THR A 41 5.95 -17.27 5.98
C THR A 41 6.32 -17.49 7.44
N THR A 42 6.89 -16.48 8.10
CA THR A 42 7.18 -16.46 9.54
C THR A 42 6.92 -15.04 10.04
N PRO A 43 5.73 -14.74 10.56
CA PRO A 43 5.43 -13.40 11.02
C PRO A 43 6.42 -12.98 12.13
N PRO A 44 6.90 -11.73 12.13
CA PRO A 44 7.71 -11.19 13.22
C PRO A 44 6.91 -11.24 14.53
N SER A 45 7.61 -11.10 15.67
CA SER A 45 6.94 -11.15 16.98
C SER A 45 5.89 -10.04 17.12
N GLU A 46 6.14 -8.89 16.50
CA GLU A 46 5.20 -7.79 16.40
C GLU A 46 5.37 -7.09 15.05
N HIS A 47 4.27 -6.80 14.37
CA HIS A 47 4.24 -5.90 13.22
C HIS A 47 2.92 -5.15 13.12
N VAL A 48 2.97 -4.02 12.42
CA VAL A 48 1.81 -3.23 12.04
C VAL A 48 2.03 -2.77 10.61
N GLY A 49 1.09 -3.10 9.72
CA GLY A 49 1.07 -2.62 8.36
C GLY A 49 -0.10 -1.69 8.08
N THR A 50 0.07 -0.80 7.10
CA THR A 50 -0.98 0.08 6.57
C THR A 50 -0.84 0.25 5.06
N LEU A 51 -1.97 0.28 4.37
CA LEU A 51 -2.08 0.63 2.96
C LEU A 51 -2.77 2.00 2.85
N ALA A 52 -2.20 2.92 2.07
CA ALA A 52 -2.70 4.28 1.92
C ALA A 52 -2.83 4.68 0.45
N LEU A 53 -3.79 5.56 0.20
CA LEU A 53 -3.87 6.39 -1.00
C LEU A 53 -3.33 7.78 -0.66
N GLU A 54 -2.34 8.23 -1.40
CA GLU A 54 -1.75 9.57 -1.26
C GLU A 54 -1.97 10.38 -2.54
N TYR A 55 -2.19 11.68 -2.39
CA TYR A 55 -2.32 12.63 -3.50
C TYR A 55 -1.31 13.77 -3.36
N GLN A 56 -0.90 14.35 -4.49
CA GLN A 56 0.03 15.48 -4.50
C GLN A 56 -0.72 16.80 -4.29
N ASP A 57 -0.31 17.56 -3.28
CA ASP A 57 -0.82 18.90 -2.98
C ASP A 57 0.33 19.81 -2.54
N GLY A 58 0.46 20.98 -3.15
CA GLY A 58 1.54 21.92 -2.82
C GLY A 58 2.97 21.36 -2.93
N GLY A 59 3.18 20.33 -3.76
CA GLY A 59 4.47 19.61 -3.88
C GLY A 59 4.73 18.56 -2.79
N GLN A 60 3.75 18.30 -1.92
CA GLN A 60 3.81 17.28 -0.88
C GLN A 60 2.82 16.14 -1.15
N TRP A 61 3.12 14.95 -0.63
CA TRP A 61 2.19 13.83 -0.66
C TRP A 61 1.32 13.85 0.60
N MET A 62 0.02 14.01 0.39
CA MET A 62 -1.00 14.07 1.43
C MET A 62 -1.76 12.76 1.48
N VAL A 63 -2.10 12.26 2.67
CA VAL A 63 -2.88 11.04 2.84
C VAL A 63 -4.35 11.34 2.51
N GLY A 64 -4.86 10.76 1.44
CA GLY A 64 -6.28 10.83 1.06
C GLY A 64 -7.13 9.78 1.76
N SER A 65 -6.56 8.59 2.01
CA SER A 65 -7.19 7.53 2.79
C SER A 65 -6.15 6.51 3.27
N ILE A 66 -6.42 5.86 4.40
CA ILE A 66 -5.57 4.83 4.99
C ILE A 66 -6.42 3.67 5.47
N SER A 67 -5.93 2.44 5.26
CA SER A 67 -6.56 1.24 5.80
C SER A 67 -6.48 1.23 7.32
N ASN A 68 -7.32 0.40 7.95
CA ASN A 68 -7.04 0.03 9.34
C ASN A 68 -5.65 -0.61 9.43
N PRO A 69 -4.91 -0.37 10.53
CA PRO A 69 -3.67 -1.07 10.78
C PRO A 69 -3.93 -2.58 10.85
N TYR A 70 -3.13 -3.36 10.15
CA TYR A 70 -3.18 -4.81 10.23
C TYR A 70 -1.98 -5.32 11.02
N THR A 71 -2.29 -6.01 12.13
CA THR A 71 -1.32 -6.59 13.06
C THR A 71 -1.10 -8.08 12.83
N ASP A 72 -1.98 -8.70 12.04
CA ASP A 72 -1.88 -10.08 11.61
C ASP A 72 -1.66 -10.07 10.10
N ILE A 73 -0.46 -10.45 9.66
CA ILE A 73 -0.22 -10.80 8.26
C ILE A 73 -0.14 -12.33 8.26
N PRO A 74 -1.25 -13.02 7.95
CA PRO A 74 -1.29 -14.47 8.08
C PRO A 74 -0.57 -15.17 6.93
N ASN A 75 -0.45 -16.48 7.09
CA ASN A 75 -0.29 -17.46 6.03
C ASN A 75 -1.60 -18.25 5.96
N PRO A 76 -2.47 -18.08 4.94
CA PRO A 76 -2.19 -17.59 3.58
C PRO A 76 -2.23 -16.06 3.39
N GLU A 77 -1.83 -15.60 2.20
CA GLU A 77 -1.87 -14.20 1.74
C GLU A 77 -3.24 -13.53 1.97
N VAL A 78 -3.22 -12.27 2.39
CA VAL A 78 -4.41 -11.43 2.60
C VAL A 78 -4.44 -10.27 1.62
N ASP A 79 -5.62 -10.04 1.04
CA ASP A 79 -5.92 -8.86 0.23
C ASP A 79 -6.32 -7.68 1.12
N TYR A 80 -5.67 -6.54 0.87
CA TYR A 80 -5.95 -5.26 1.49
C TYR A 80 -6.54 -4.31 0.45
N LYS A 81 -7.55 -3.56 0.87
CA LYS A 81 -8.19 -2.54 0.06
C LYS A 81 -8.31 -1.25 0.87
N VAL A 82 -8.02 -0.13 0.22
CA VAL A 82 -8.34 1.20 0.73
C VAL A 82 -9.02 2.01 -0.39
N SER A 83 -9.98 2.85 -0.02
CA SER A 83 -10.72 3.70 -0.94
C SER A 83 -10.72 5.13 -0.44
N ALA A 84 -10.60 6.09 -1.35
CA ALA A 84 -10.71 7.52 -1.13
C ALA A 84 -11.78 8.11 -2.05
N ALA A 85 -12.35 9.24 -1.66
CA ALA A 85 -13.17 10.03 -2.58
C ALA A 85 -12.33 10.49 -3.78
N CYS A 86 -12.91 10.45 -4.97
CA CYS A 86 -12.21 10.84 -6.19
C CYS A 86 -12.09 12.35 -6.29
N TYR A 87 -10.85 12.84 -6.37
CA TYR A 87 -10.53 14.22 -6.72
C TYR A 87 -9.47 14.27 -7.82
N ASN A 88 -9.51 15.34 -8.61
CA ASN A 88 -8.49 15.60 -9.61
C ASN A 88 -7.13 15.81 -8.93
N GLY A 89 -6.08 15.25 -9.52
CA GLY A 89 -4.74 15.34 -8.97
C GLY A 89 -3.87 14.15 -9.35
N THR A 90 -2.62 14.16 -8.89
CA THR A 90 -1.70 13.03 -9.04
C THR A 90 -1.78 12.17 -7.80
N TRP A 91 -2.10 10.89 -7.96
CA TRP A 91 -2.31 9.93 -6.89
C TRP A 91 -1.29 8.80 -6.93
N ARG A 92 -0.96 8.21 -5.77
CA ARG A 92 -0.17 6.98 -5.65
C ARG A 92 -0.68 6.10 -4.52
N MET A 93 -0.30 4.83 -4.54
CA MET A 93 -0.50 3.90 -3.42
C MET A 93 0.77 3.87 -2.59
N THR A 94 0.65 3.75 -1.28
CA THR A 94 1.78 3.62 -0.36
C THR A 94 1.50 2.53 0.64
N VAL A 95 2.50 1.70 0.92
CA VAL A 95 2.47 0.72 2.02
C VAL A 95 3.51 1.12 3.05
N ARG A 96 3.15 0.98 4.33
CA ARG A 96 4.10 1.13 5.44
C ARG A 96 3.96 -0.07 6.35
N ILE A 97 5.07 -0.74 6.66
CA ILE A 97 5.14 -1.87 7.60
C ILE A 97 6.23 -1.60 8.61
N ARG A 98 5.92 -1.73 9.89
CA ARG A 98 6.88 -1.58 11.00
C ARG A 98 6.75 -2.74 11.94
N GLY A 99 7.84 -3.15 12.57
CA GLY A 99 7.81 -4.25 13.52
C GLY A 99 9.14 -4.50 14.21
N THR A 100 9.22 -5.62 14.91
CA THR A 100 10.44 -6.09 15.58
C THR A 100 10.64 -7.57 15.26
N ASP A 101 11.86 -7.94 14.86
CA ASP A 101 12.27 -9.33 14.63
C ASP A 101 13.43 -9.73 15.56
N SER A 102 14.01 -10.92 15.33
CA SER A 102 15.13 -11.44 16.12
C SER A 102 16.43 -10.63 16.01
N LYS A 103 16.52 -9.70 15.04
CA LYS A 103 17.64 -8.79 14.83
C LYS A 103 17.34 -7.37 15.33
N GLY A 104 16.08 -7.03 15.58
CA GLY A 104 15.66 -5.76 16.16
C GLY A 104 14.49 -5.10 15.43
N PRO A 105 14.28 -3.79 15.62
CA PRO A 105 13.19 -3.07 14.96
C PRO A 105 13.45 -2.89 13.46
N PHE A 106 12.40 -2.99 12.64
CA PHE A 106 12.43 -2.72 11.21
C PHE A 106 11.31 -1.76 10.78
N SER A 107 11.55 -1.05 9.69
CA SER A 107 10.55 -0.24 8.97
C SER A 107 10.71 -0.47 7.47
N TYR A 108 9.60 -0.56 6.78
CA TYR A 108 9.50 -0.70 5.34
C TYR A 108 8.44 0.27 4.83
N ASP A 109 8.79 1.01 3.79
CA ASP A 109 7.95 2.02 3.17
C ASP A 109 8.16 1.92 1.65
N GLU A 110 7.10 1.67 0.90
CA GLU A 110 7.15 1.60 -0.57
C GLU A 110 5.92 2.29 -1.17
N HIS A 111 6.05 2.74 -2.41
CA HIS A 111 4.96 3.35 -3.15
C HIS A 111 4.86 2.82 -4.57
N SER A 112 3.65 2.87 -5.12
CA SER A 112 3.39 2.52 -6.52
C SER A 112 3.87 3.61 -7.49
N ASP A 113 3.65 3.38 -8.79
CA ASP A 113 3.67 4.45 -9.78
C ASP A 113 2.50 5.42 -9.54
N THR A 114 2.58 6.59 -10.16
CA THR A 114 1.56 7.63 -10.01
C THR A 114 0.48 7.55 -11.08
N LYS A 115 -0.76 7.91 -10.72
CA LYS A 115 -1.89 8.12 -11.65
C LYS A 115 -2.34 9.57 -11.60
N THR A 116 -2.30 10.27 -12.73
CA THR A 116 -3.00 11.55 -12.87
C THR A 116 -4.49 11.32 -13.12
N VAL A 117 -5.31 11.90 -12.26
CA VAL A 117 -6.78 11.88 -12.32
C VAL A 117 -7.24 13.24 -12.81
N THR A 118 -7.91 13.25 -13.97
CA THR A 118 -8.42 14.47 -14.60
C THR A 118 -9.94 14.57 -14.59
N THR A 119 -10.63 13.45 -14.34
CA THR A 119 -12.09 13.40 -14.20
C THR A 119 -12.48 12.41 -13.12
N CYS A 120 -13.42 12.85 -12.28
CA CYS A 120 -14.07 12.08 -11.22
C CYS A 120 -15.58 12.01 -11.42
N GLU A 121 -16.04 12.26 -12.65
CA GLU A 121 -17.47 12.17 -12.99
C GLU A 121 -17.86 10.70 -13.20
N ASN A 122 -18.99 10.30 -12.61
CA ASN A 122 -19.60 9.02 -12.92
C ASN A 122 -20.01 9.04 -14.40
N ARG A 123 -19.32 8.28 -15.26
CA ARG A 123 -19.90 7.90 -16.55
C ARG A 123 -21.10 7.00 -16.26
N ARG A 124 -22.28 7.61 -16.18
CA ARG A 124 -23.56 6.91 -16.22
C ARG A 124 -23.79 6.35 -17.61
#